data_AF-A0A800JE34-F1
#
_entry.id   AF-A0A800JE34-F1
#
_cell.length_a   1.000
_cell.length_b   1.000
_cell.length_c   1.000
_cell.angle_alpha   90.00
_cell.angle_beta   90.00
_cell.angle_gamma   90.00
#
_symmetry.space_group_name_H-M   'P 1'
#
loop_
_entity.id
_entity.type
_entity.pdbx_description
1 polymer ?
#
loop_
_entity_poly.entity_id
_entity_poly.type
_entity_poly.pdbx_seq_one_letter_code
_entity_poly.pdbx_strand_id
1 'polypeptide(L)'
;MKTTVEMPDALFRQAKAKAALQGITMKQFVNEAVQQKVETPPADPKAKPKWWASFGAMKDYPEARKELDAIFNATDFRPIEEED
;
A
#
# COMPACT_ATOMS: atom_id res chain seq x y z
N MET A 1 -5.17 -27.10 15.62
CA MET A 1 -5.83 -28.09 14.73
C MET A 1 -4.97 -28.31 13.49
N LYS A 2 -5.03 -29.49 12.87
CA LYS A 2 -4.37 -29.77 11.57
C LYS A 2 -5.41 -29.60 10.46
N THR A 3 -5.07 -28.80 9.46
CA THR A 3 -5.94 -28.52 8.32
C THR A 3 -5.17 -28.77 7.04
N THR A 4 -5.78 -29.45 6.08
CA THR A 4 -5.23 -29.63 4.73
C THR A 4 -5.82 -28.56 3.82
N VAL A 5 -4.98 -27.89 3.04
CA VAL A 5 -5.40 -26.83 2.10
C VAL A 5 -4.94 -27.24 0.71
N GLU A 6 -5.86 -27.26 -0.24
CA GLU A 6 -5.52 -27.45 -1.65
C GLU A 6 -4.95 -26.15 -2.22
N MET A 7 -3.77 -26.22 -2.80
CA MET A 7 -3.05 -25.06 -3.34
C MET A 7 -2.45 -25.42 -4.70
N PRO A 8 -2.58 -24.56 -5.73
CA PRO A 8 -1.89 -24.76 -7.00
C PRO A 8 -0.37 -24.88 -6.80
N ASP A 9 0.29 -25.80 -7.51
CA ASP A 9 1.74 -26.07 -7.35
C ASP A 9 2.59 -24.80 -7.57
N ALA A 10 2.25 -24.00 -8.58
CA ALA A 10 2.94 -22.74 -8.86
C ALA A 10 2.85 -21.76 -7.66
N LEU A 11 1.67 -21.66 -7.04
CA LEU A 11 1.46 -20.81 -5.88
C LEU A 11 2.22 -21.34 -4.65
N PHE A 12 2.21 -22.66 -4.44
CA PHE A 12 2.95 -23.29 -3.37
C PHE A 12 4.46 -23.02 -3.45
N ARG A 13 5.05 -23.12 -4.65
CA ARG A 13 6.47 -22.83 -4.87
C ARG A 13 6.80 -21.37 -4.57
N GLN A 14 5.98 -20.43 -5.06
CA GLN A 14 6.17 -19.00 -4.81
C GLN A 14 6.07 -18.67 -3.32
N ALA A 15 5.04 -19.18 -2.64
CA ALA A 15 4.86 -18.98 -1.21
C ALA A 15 6.03 -19.56 -0.40
N LYS A 16 6.51 -20.75 -0.75
CA LYS A 16 7.66 -21.38 -0.10
C LYS A 16 8.95 -20.59 -0.29
N ALA A 17 9.20 -20.08 -1.50
CA ALA A 17 10.34 -19.22 -1.78
C ALA A 17 10.26 -17.92 -0.96
N LYS A 18 9.08 -17.29 -0.91
CA LYS A 18 8.85 -16.06 -0.14
C LYS A 18 9.05 -16.27 1.36
N ALA A 19 8.55 -17.38 1.90
CA ALA A 19 8.77 -17.77 3.30
C ALA A 19 10.25 -17.95 3.61
N ALA A 20 11.00 -18.63 2.72
CA ALA A 20 12.44 -18.81 2.87
C ALA A 20 13.22 -17.50 2.84
N LEU A 21 12.86 -16.57 1.93
CA LEU A 21 13.46 -15.23 1.87
C LEU A 21 13.19 -14.42 3.15
N GLN A 22 12.04 -14.62 3.79
CA GLN A 22 11.69 -14.00 5.06
C GLN A 22 12.29 -14.72 6.28
N GLY A 23 12.98 -15.85 6.09
CA GLY A 23 13.55 -16.65 7.18
C GLY A 23 12.51 -17.38 8.03
N ILE A 24 11.28 -17.56 7.53
CA ILE A 24 10.18 -18.21 8.26
C ILE A 24 9.77 -19.53 7.61
N THR A 25 9.07 -20.37 8.38
CA THR A 25 8.57 -21.65 7.86
C THR A 25 7.32 -21.44 6.99
N MET A 26 7.06 -22.36 6.06
CA MET A 26 5.83 -22.36 5.26
C MET A 26 4.55 -22.38 6.13
N LYS A 27 4.60 -23.09 7.26
CA LYS A 27 3.49 -23.13 8.23
C LYS A 27 3.23 -21.74 8.82
N GLN A 28 4.28 -21.04 9.22
CA GLN A 28 4.17 -19.70 9.78
C GLN A 28 3.65 -18.71 8.74
N PHE A 29 4.20 -18.74 7.53
CA PHE A 29 3.75 -17.93 6.41
C PHE A 29 2.23 -18.07 6.14
N VAL A 30 1.73 -19.31 6.11
CA VAL A 30 0.29 -19.58 5.92
C VAL A 30 -0.54 -19.07 7.11
N ASN A 31 -0.08 -19.29 8.34
CA ASN A 31 -0.81 -18.84 9.53
C ASN A 31 -0.92 -17.31 9.58
N GLU A 32 0.17 -16.60 9.29
CA GLU A 32 0.20 -15.13 9.25
C GLU A 32 -0.73 -14.60 8.15
N ALA A 33 -0.74 -15.21 6.96
CA ALA A 33 -1.65 -14.84 5.88
C ALA A 33 -3.13 -15.03 6.26
N VAL A 34 -3.45 -16.13 6.96
CA VAL A 34 -4.82 -16.37 7.47
C VAL A 34 -5.18 -15.34 8.53
N GLN A 35 -4.29 -15.09 9.49
CA GLN A 35 -4.52 -14.10 10.54
C GLN A 35 -4.74 -12.71 9.95
N GLN A 36 -3.89 -12.27 9.02
CA GLN A 36 -4.04 -11.00 8.32
C GLN A 36 -5.40 -10.90 7.63
N LYS A 37 -5.89 -11.98 7.02
CA LYS A 37 -7.18 -11.98 6.32
C LYS A 37 -8.37 -11.92 7.27
N VAL A 38 -8.24 -12.42 8.50
CA VAL A 38 -9.26 -12.33 9.55
C VAL A 38 -9.26 -10.94 10.19
N GLU A 39 -8.08 -10.37 10.45
CA GLU A 39 -7.93 -9.06 11.09
C GLU A 39 -8.24 -7.89 10.16
N THR A 40 -7.96 -8.06 8.85
CA THR A 40 -8.23 -7.02 7.86
C THR A 40 -9.69 -7.12 7.42
N PRO A 41 -10.57 -6.18 7.80
CA PRO A 41 -11.92 -6.15 7.24
C PRO A 41 -11.82 -6.06 5.71
N PRO A 42 -12.76 -6.68 4.97
CA PRO A 42 -12.77 -6.59 3.51
C PRO A 42 -12.71 -5.12 3.11
N ALA A 43 -11.72 -4.77 2.29
CA ALA A 43 -11.58 -3.42 1.78
C ALA A 43 -12.89 -3.06 1.09
N ASP A 44 -13.58 -2.03 1.59
CA ASP A 44 -14.77 -1.51 0.94
C ASP A 44 -14.33 -1.01 -0.45
N PRO A 45 -14.87 -1.54 -1.55
CA PRO A 45 -14.51 -1.08 -2.89
C PRO A 45 -14.87 0.40 -3.13
N LYS A 46 -15.66 1.01 -2.25
CA LYS A 46 -15.97 2.45 -2.23
C LYS A 46 -15.12 3.24 -1.24
N ALA A 47 -14.23 2.60 -0.47
CA ALA A 47 -13.36 3.28 0.46
C ALA A 47 -12.39 4.17 -0.33
N LYS A 48 -12.59 5.48 -0.15
CA LYS A 48 -11.64 6.49 -0.60
C LYS A 48 -10.28 6.22 0.05
N PRO A 49 -9.15 6.30 -0.69
CA PRO A 49 -7.83 6.15 -0.09
C PRO A 49 -7.64 7.12 1.07
N LYS A 50 -6.87 6.73 2.10
CA LYS A 50 -6.64 7.60 3.27
C LYS A 50 -6.04 8.96 2.90
N TRP A 51 -5.19 9.03 1.87
CA TRP A 51 -4.64 10.29 1.37
C TRP A 51 -5.71 11.24 0.79
N TRP A 52 -6.87 10.70 0.40
CA TRP A 52 -8.00 11.47 -0.11
C TRP A 52 -8.80 12.18 1.00
N ALA A 53 -8.60 11.82 2.27
CA ALA A 53 -9.24 12.50 3.40
C ALA A 53 -8.78 13.97 3.52
N SER A 54 -7.56 14.26 3.09
CA SER A 54 -7.00 15.62 3.09
C SER A 54 -7.20 16.34 1.74
N PHE A 55 -7.79 15.68 0.75
CA PHE A 55 -8.02 16.26 -0.57
C PHE A 55 -9.08 17.36 -0.49
N GLY A 56 -8.69 18.59 -0.81
CA GLY A 56 -9.56 19.76 -0.72
C GLY A 56 -9.59 20.44 0.66
N ALA A 57 -8.88 19.92 1.67
CA ALA A 57 -8.86 20.50 3.01
C ALA A 57 -8.31 21.95 3.04
N MET A 58 -7.49 22.35 2.07
CA MET A 58 -7.00 23.72 1.96
C MET A 58 -7.97 24.70 1.27
N LYS A 59 -9.20 24.30 0.92
CA LYS A 59 -10.14 25.17 0.17
C LYS A 59 -10.42 26.49 0.88
N ASP A 60 -10.51 26.45 2.19
CA ASP A 60 -10.85 27.62 3.01
C ASP A 60 -9.61 28.45 3.41
N TYR A 61 -8.42 28.10 2.90
CA TYR A 61 -7.14 28.75 3.22
C TYR A 61 -6.48 29.34 1.96
N PRO A 62 -7.06 30.40 1.36
CA PRO A 62 -6.56 30.97 0.11
C PRO A 62 -5.18 31.62 0.23
N GLU A 63 -4.84 32.21 1.38
CA GLU A 63 -3.52 32.82 1.60
C GLU A 63 -2.41 31.77 1.72
N ALA A 64 -2.66 30.70 2.49
CA ALA A 64 -1.71 29.59 2.60
C ALA A 64 -1.46 28.88 1.26
N ARG A 65 -2.48 28.81 0.38
CA ARG A 65 -2.33 28.29 -0.98
C ARG A 65 -1.40 29.15 -1.83
N LYS A 66 -1.53 30.48 -1.78
CA LYS A 66 -0.65 31.40 -2.51
C LYS A 66 0.80 31.27 -2.05
N GLU A 67 1.03 31.11 -0.76
CA GLU A 67 2.37 30.91 -0.19
C GLU A 67 2.99 29.59 -0.69
N LEU A 68 2.21 28.50 -0.65
CA LEU A 68 2.65 27.21 -1.19
C LEU A 68 2.91 27.28 -2.69
N ASP A 69 2.04 27.92 -3.47
CA ASP A 69 2.22 28.10 -4.91
C ASP A 69 3.49 28.91 -5.21
N ALA A 70 3.81 29.93 -4.41
CA ALA A 70 5.05 30.69 -4.56
C ALA A 70 6.29 29.82 -4.27
N ILE A 71 6.22 28.92 -3.29
CA ILE A 71 7.31 27.98 -2.96
C ILE A 71 7.47 26.93 -4.07
N PHE A 72 6.38 26.34 -4.57
CA PHE A 72 6.43 25.33 -5.62
C PHE A 72 6.93 25.89 -6.95
N ASN A 73 6.62 27.15 -7.27
CA ASN A 73 7.09 27.83 -8.48
C ASN A 73 8.39 28.60 -8.27
N ALA A 74 9.06 28.42 -7.13
CA ALA A 74 10.37 29.01 -6.90
C ALA A 74 11.38 28.45 -7.92
N THR A 75 12.27 29.32 -8.40
CA THR A 75 13.30 29.01 -9.39
C THR A 75 14.30 27.95 -8.92
N ASP A 76 14.31 27.65 -7.63
CA ASP A 76 15.18 26.66 -7.01
C ASP A 76 14.80 25.21 -7.38
N PHE A 77 13.59 24.99 -7.89
CA PHE A 77 13.11 23.69 -8.36
C PHE A 77 13.11 23.63 -9.88
N ARG A 78 13.57 22.49 -10.43
CA ARG A 78 13.48 22.19 -11.86
C ARG A 78 12.30 21.24 -12.11
N PRO A 79 11.52 21.46 -13.18
CA PRO A 79 10.51 20.49 -13.59
C PRO A 79 11.21 19.17 -13.96
N ILE A 80 10.61 18.06 -13.54
CA ILE A 80 11.05 16.73 -13.98
C ILE A 80 10.48 16.54 -15.38
N GLU A 81 11.35 16.49 -16.38
CA GLU A 81 10.97 16.14 -17.75
C GLU A 81 10.65 14.64 -17.80
N GLU A 82 9.54 14.28 -18.45
CA GLU A 82 9.14 12.88 -18.66
C GLU A 82 10.13 12.24 -19.65
N GLU A 83 10.79 11.16 -19.23
CA GLU A 83 11.66 10.38 -20.13
C GLU A 83 10.76 9.52 -21.04
N ASP A 84 10.87 9.70 -22.36
CA ASP A 84 10.12 8.95 -23.40
C ASP A 84 10.28 7.42 -23.31
#